data_AF-A0A661JJ00-F1
#
_entry.id   AF-A0A661JJ00-F1
#
_cell.length_a   1.000
_cell.length_b   1.000
_cell.length_c   1.000
_cell.angle_alpha   90.00
_cell.angle_beta   90.00
_cell.angle_gamma   90.00
#
_symmetry.space_group_name_H-M   'P 1'
#
loop_
_entity.id
_entity.type
_entity.pdbx_description
1 polymer ?
#
loop_
_entity_poly.entity_id
_entity_poly.type
_entity_poly.pdbx_seq_one_letter_code
_entity_poly.pdbx_strand_id
1 'polypeptide(L)'
;MNFNIHPTAIIEGNVKLGKNVIISPFCYIGYSYSKARGKYYRKTFEERNKKNKITYIGNDTFIGPNVIIGEGTKIGSHCLIEQNTFIGEDAEIGDHTFIRYGCQIYRHVKIGNECIISGFICNNTKIGNNVEFFGKCIHRYLGREIGVNEPAPIIEDKVFVGFNALIIGGIRIGEGSIIKVGAIVTKNLGNNEIVNAGERR
;
A
#
# COMPACT_ATOMS: atom_id res chain seq x y z
N MET A 1 -2.54 -4.31 28.71
CA MET A 1 -2.11 -4.31 27.30
C MET A 1 -1.01 -3.27 27.19
N ASN A 2 0.22 -3.65 26.85
CA ASN A 2 1.32 -2.71 26.74
C ASN A 2 1.47 -2.33 25.27
N PHE A 3 1.14 -1.09 24.91
CA PHE A 3 1.54 -0.48 23.65
C PHE A 3 2.47 0.69 23.99
N ASN A 4 3.48 0.93 23.16
CA ASN A 4 4.44 2.02 23.36
C ASN A 4 4.26 3.04 22.24
N ILE A 5 3.62 4.17 22.55
CA ILE A 5 3.38 5.25 21.61
C ILE A 5 4.27 6.41 22.01
N HIS A 6 5.13 6.85 21.09
CA HIS A 6 5.98 7.99 21.33
C HIS A 6 5.12 9.27 21.52
N PRO A 7 5.46 10.18 22.47
CA PRO A 7 4.64 11.36 22.78
C PRO A 7 4.43 12.34 21.61
N THR A 8 5.25 12.27 20.57
CA THR A 8 5.12 13.11 19.36
C THR A 8 4.29 12.48 18.24
N ALA A 9 3.81 11.25 18.43
CA ALA A 9 2.91 10.61 17.48
C ALA A 9 1.49 11.18 17.64
N ILE A 10 0.82 11.43 16.52
CA ILE A 10 -0.56 11.89 16.45
C ILE A 10 -1.44 10.70 16.05
N ILE A 11 -2.44 10.42 16.88
CA ILE A 11 -3.46 9.40 16.62
C ILE A 11 -4.81 10.11 16.59
N GLU A 12 -5.47 10.11 15.43
CA GLU A 12 -6.77 10.75 15.22
C GLU A 12 -7.83 9.70 14.83
N GLY A 13 -9.08 9.93 15.21
CA GLY A 13 -10.20 9.09 14.79
C GLY A 13 -10.27 7.76 15.54
N ASN A 14 -10.86 6.76 14.90
CA ASN A 14 -11.14 5.46 15.52
C ASN A 14 -9.99 4.47 15.23
N VAL A 15 -8.93 4.55 16.03
CA VAL A 15 -7.74 3.70 15.91
C VAL A 15 -7.76 2.63 17.01
N LYS A 16 -7.61 1.36 16.60
CA LYS A 16 -7.50 0.20 17.49
C LYS A 16 -6.13 -0.43 17.34
N LEU A 17 -5.45 -0.65 18.46
CA LEU A 17 -4.12 -1.24 18.49
C LEU A 17 -4.16 -2.63 19.14
N GLY A 18 -3.40 -3.56 18.58
CA GLY A 18 -3.08 -4.85 19.18
C GLY A 18 -2.14 -4.73 20.37
N LYS A 19 -1.80 -5.89 20.95
CA LYS A 19 -0.81 -6.01 22.02
C LYS A 19 0.59 -5.72 21.47
N ASN A 20 1.45 -5.11 22.28
CA ASN A 20 2.86 -4.87 21.97
C ASN A 20 3.11 -4.03 20.71
N VAL A 21 2.12 -3.26 20.26
CA VAL A 21 2.33 -2.29 19.17
C VAL A 21 3.28 -1.20 19.65
N ILE A 22 4.27 -0.90 18.82
CA ILE A 22 5.21 0.20 19.05
C ILE A 22 5.01 1.23 17.94
N ILE A 23 4.76 2.49 18.32
CA ILE A 23 4.62 3.62 17.42
C ILE A 23 5.71 4.63 17.73
N SER A 24 6.62 4.81 16.79
CA SER A 24 7.78 5.69 16.86
C SER A 24 7.43 7.19 16.75
N PRO A 25 8.40 8.10 16.96
CA PRO A 25 8.16 9.54 16.88
C PRO A 25 7.58 10.01 15.55
N PHE A 26 6.78 11.09 15.61
CA PHE A 26 6.29 11.86 14.45
C PHE A 26 5.38 11.07 13.50
N CYS A 27 4.83 9.94 13.94
CA CYS A 27 3.81 9.24 13.18
C CYS A 27 2.48 10.01 13.18
N TYR A 28 1.71 9.88 12.11
CA TYR A 28 0.34 10.39 12.03
C TYR A 28 -0.59 9.28 11.55
N ILE A 29 -1.42 8.76 12.46
CA ILE A 29 -2.25 7.58 12.25
C ILE A 29 -3.73 7.95 12.35
N GLY A 30 -4.52 7.47 11.39
CA GLY A 30 -5.96 7.69 11.32
C GLY A 30 -6.38 8.99 10.63
N TYR A 31 -5.44 9.66 9.94
CA TYR A 31 -5.74 10.88 9.20
C TYR A 31 -6.75 10.61 8.07
N SER A 32 -7.62 11.58 7.79
CA SER A 32 -8.57 11.49 6.68
C SER A 32 -8.29 12.56 5.61
N TYR A 33 -7.63 12.15 4.53
CA TYR A 33 -7.52 12.93 3.30
C TYR A 33 -8.88 13.21 2.66
N SER A 34 -9.78 12.22 2.68
CA SER A 34 -11.10 12.34 2.07
C SER A 34 -11.77 13.60 2.60
N LYS A 35 -11.97 13.74 3.93
CA LYS A 35 -12.60 14.92 4.56
C LYS A 35 -12.05 16.27 4.07
N ALA A 36 -10.74 16.37 3.80
CA ALA A 36 -10.11 17.58 3.27
C ALA A 36 -10.36 17.79 1.75
N ARG A 37 -10.36 16.72 0.96
CA ARG A 37 -10.51 16.77 -0.51
C ARG A 37 -11.92 17.16 -0.97
N GLY A 38 -12.95 16.88 -0.18
CA GLY A 38 -14.35 17.23 -0.49
C GLY A 38 -14.57 18.71 -0.77
N LYS A 39 -13.75 19.59 -0.18
CA LYS A 39 -13.76 21.04 -0.45
C LYS A 39 -13.26 21.41 -1.85
N TYR A 40 -12.43 20.57 -2.47
CA TYR A 40 -11.75 20.84 -3.74
C TYR A 40 -12.25 19.97 -4.90
N TYR A 41 -12.84 18.79 -4.64
CA TYR A 41 -13.40 17.88 -5.65
C TYR A 41 -14.91 17.70 -5.44
N ARG A 42 -15.68 18.52 -6.16
CA ARG A 42 -17.08 18.87 -5.91
C ARG A 42 -18.15 17.78 -6.16
N LYS A 43 -17.79 16.56 -6.58
CA LYS A 43 -18.77 15.62 -7.21
C LYS A 43 -18.79 14.16 -6.74
N THR A 44 -17.94 13.74 -5.79
CA THR A 44 -17.86 12.31 -5.38
C THR A 44 -17.93 12.09 -3.87
N PHE A 45 -18.27 13.13 -3.12
CA PHE A 45 -17.90 13.22 -1.71
C PHE A 45 -19.01 12.79 -0.73
N GLU A 46 -20.27 12.98 -1.10
CA GLU A 46 -21.40 12.81 -0.17
C GLU A 46 -21.72 11.34 0.16
N GLU A 47 -21.34 10.38 -0.70
CA GLU A 47 -21.70 8.97 -0.50
C GLU A 47 -20.68 8.17 0.32
N ARG A 48 -19.41 8.62 0.40
CA ARG A 48 -18.32 7.82 1.02
C ARG A 48 -18.11 8.05 2.52
N ASN A 49 -18.74 9.07 3.11
CA ASN A 49 -18.54 9.51 4.50
C ASN A 49 -19.39 8.80 5.56
N LYS A 50 -20.16 7.76 5.22
CA LYS A 50 -21.18 7.19 6.13
C LYS A 50 -20.73 6.04 7.03
N LYS A 51 -19.45 5.65 7.03
CA LYS A 51 -18.99 4.55 7.90
C LYS A 51 -17.96 5.05 8.88
N ASN A 52 -18.20 4.80 10.17
CA ASN A 52 -17.23 4.92 11.25
C ASN A 52 -16.12 3.88 11.00
N LYS A 53 -15.14 4.25 10.19
CA LYS A 53 -14.06 3.36 9.76
C LYS A 53 -13.08 3.19 10.91
N ILE A 54 -12.72 1.94 11.18
CA ILE A 54 -11.73 1.61 12.20
C ILE A 54 -10.39 1.44 11.49
N THR A 55 -9.40 2.24 11.89
CA THR A 55 -7.99 1.94 11.58
C THR A 55 -7.51 0.90 12.60
N TYR A 56 -6.91 -0.19 12.13
CA TYR A 56 -6.45 -1.28 12.99
C TYR A 56 -4.98 -1.60 12.74
N ILE A 57 -4.23 -1.78 13.81
CA ILE A 57 -2.84 -2.25 13.78
C ILE A 57 -2.76 -3.50 14.65
N GLY A 58 -2.34 -4.62 14.06
CA GLY A 58 -2.27 -5.94 14.71
C GLY A 58 -1.20 -6.05 15.79
N ASN A 59 -1.13 -7.21 16.43
CA ASN A 59 -0.22 -7.44 17.55
C ASN A 59 1.23 -7.45 17.09
N ASP A 60 2.15 -7.09 18.00
CA ASP A 60 3.60 -7.22 17.77
C ASP A 60 4.08 -6.52 16.48
N THR A 61 3.36 -5.47 16.07
CA THR A 61 3.67 -4.67 14.89
C THR A 61 4.41 -3.39 15.30
N PHE A 62 5.49 -3.11 14.58
CA PHE A 62 6.30 -1.91 14.78
C PHE A 62 6.04 -0.88 13.67
N ILE A 63 5.77 0.35 14.09
CA ILE A 63 5.63 1.52 13.22
C ILE A 63 6.83 2.44 13.47
N GLY A 64 7.70 2.54 12.46
CA GLY A 64 8.91 3.38 12.44
C GLY A 64 8.59 4.88 12.40
N PRO A 65 9.60 5.74 12.62
CA PRO A 65 9.38 7.17 12.76
C PRO A 65 8.88 7.81 11.46
N ASN A 66 8.11 8.90 11.60
CA ASN A 66 7.58 9.68 10.47
C ASN A 66 6.75 8.83 9.47
N VAL A 67 5.99 7.86 9.99
CA VAL A 67 5.05 7.07 9.20
C VAL A 67 3.65 7.68 9.24
N ILE A 68 3.00 7.74 8.09
CA ILE A 68 1.64 8.28 7.94
C ILE A 68 0.70 7.15 7.53
N ILE A 69 -0.41 6.97 8.25
CA ILE A 69 -1.40 5.90 8.02
C ILE A 69 -2.81 6.49 7.96
N GLY A 70 -3.53 6.25 6.87
CA GLY A 70 -4.89 6.77 6.64
C GLY A 70 -6.01 6.09 7.44
N GLU A 71 -7.12 6.80 7.61
CA GLU A 71 -8.36 6.30 8.21
C GLU A 71 -8.86 5.02 7.50
N GLY A 72 -9.32 4.05 8.27
CA GLY A 72 -9.85 2.77 7.77
C GLY A 72 -8.80 1.76 7.32
N THR A 73 -7.51 2.08 7.44
CA THR A 73 -6.41 1.17 7.11
C THR A 73 -6.33 0.01 8.11
N LYS A 74 -6.07 -1.19 7.61
CA LYS A 74 -5.81 -2.38 8.44
C LYS A 74 -4.40 -2.89 8.20
N ILE A 75 -3.64 -3.02 9.27
CA ILE A 75 -2.31 -3.62 9.26
C ILE A 75 -2.38 -4.86 10.15
N GLY A 76 -1.90 -5.99 9.63
CA GLY A 76 -1.79 -7.25 10.34
C GLY A 76 -0.85 -7.22 11.55
N SER A 77 -0.63 -8.41 12.10
CA SER A 77 0.28 -8.67 13.21
C SER A 77 1.67 -9.03 12.70
N HIS A 78 2.68 -8.84 13.54
CA HIS A 78 4.08 -9.12 13.22
C HIS A 78 4.60 -8.35 12.00
N CYS A 79 4.06 -7.16 11.75
CA CYS A 79 4.48 -6.31 10.65
C CYS A 79 5.59 -5.35 11.08
N LEU A 80 6.45 -4.99 10.12
CA LEU A 80 7.45 -3.95 10.27
C LEU A 80 7.18 -2.85 9.24
N ILE A 81 6.75 -1.68 9.71
CA ILE A 81 6.56 -0.50 8.85
C ILE A 81 7.73 0.44 9.11
N GLU A 82 8.69 0.49 8.19
CA GLU A 82 9.88 1.32 8.34
C GLU A 82 9.60 2.80 8.08
N GLN A 83 10.56 3.64 8.49
CA GLN A 83 10.47 5.10 8.52
C GLN A 83 10.09 5.76 7.20
N ASN A 84 9.50 6.95 7.29
CA ASN A 84 9.13 7.80 6.15
C ASN A 84 8.14 7.14 5.16
N THR A 85 7.42 6.12 5.61
CA THR A 85 6.44 5.40 4.80
C THR A 85 5.08 6.09 4.84
N PHE A 86 4.40 6.11 3.70
CA PHE A 86 3.02 6.58 3.57
C PHE A 86 2.09 5.42 3.22
N ILE A 87 1.01 5.26 3.99
CA ILE A 87 -0.06 4.30 3.75
C ILE A 87 -1.39 5.05 3.70
N GLY A 88 -2.05 5.02 2.54
CA GLY A 88 -3.30 5.72 2.29
C GLY A 88 -4.52 5.06 2.94
N GLU A 89 -5.62 5.80 2.98
CA GLU A 89 -6.93 5.35 3.49
C GLU A 89 -7.40 4.00 2.92
N ASP A 90 -8.08 3.23 3.76
CA ASP A 90 -8.68 1.93 3.41
C ASP A 90 -7.69 0.93 2.79
N ALA A 91 -6.38 1.07 3.07
CA ALA A 91 -5.41 0.05 2.69
C ALA A 91 -5.50 -1.18 3.62
N GLU A 92 -5.14 -2.34 3.11
CA GLU A 92 -5.05 -3.59 3.86
C GLU A 92 -3.66 -4.18 3.67
N ILE A 93 -2.96 -4.46 4.77
CA ILE A 93 -1.64 -5.09 4.80
C ILE A 93 -1.77 -6.35 5.68
N GLY A 94 -1.44 -7.51 5.11
CA GLY A 94 -1.50 -8.80 5.79
C GLY A 94 -0.46 -8.95 6.91
N ASP A 95 -0.52 -10.09 7.59
CA ASP A 95 0.38 -10.47 8.69
C ASP A 95 1.79 -10.77 8.16
N HIS A 96 2.80 -10.62 9.02
CA HIS A 96 4.21 -10.91 8.70
C HIS A 96 4.75 -10.15 7.47
N THR A 97 4.17 -8.99 7.16
CA THR A 97 4.57 -8.18 6.02
C THR A 97 5.48 -7.02 6.44
N PHE A 98 6.55 -6.83 5.70
CA PHE A 98 7.52 -5.75 5.91
C PHE A 98 7.35 -4.68 4.85
N ILE A 99 6.99 -3.47 5.28
CA ILE A 99 6.96 -2.29 4.43
C ILE A 99 8.24 -1.51 4.69
N ARG A 100 9.11 -1.48 3.68
CA ARG A 100 10.44 -0.90 3.75
C ARG A 100 10.39 0.62 3.65
N TYR A 101 11.47 1.25 4.14
CA TYR A 101 11.61 2.70 4.28
C TYR A 101 11.17 3.48 3.03
N GLY A 102 10.47 4.61 3.25
CA GLY A 102 10.08 5.52 2.17
C GLY A 102 9.02 4.99 1.19
N CYS A 103 8.39 3.85 1.48
CA CYS A 103 7.39 3.27 0.60
C CYS A 103 6.11 4.14 0.54
N GLN A 104 5.50 4.18 -0.65
CA GLN A 104 4.29 4.95 -0.92
C GLN A 104 3.16 4.01 -1.36
N ILE A 105 2.30 3.66 -0.40
CA ILE A 105 1.15 2.79 -0.59
C ILE A 105 -0.10 3.65 -0.61
N TYR A 106 -0.78 3.72 -1.75
CA TYR A 106 -1.95 4.58 -1.89
C TYR A 106 -3.25 3.91 -1.43
N ARG A 107 -4.39 4.59 -1.59
CA ARG A 107 -5.68 4.21 -1.01
C ARG A 107 -6.23 2.91 -1.61
N HIS A 108 -6.99 2.17 -0.82
CA HIS A 108 -7.64 0.93 -1.24
C HIS A 108 -6.68 -0.16 -1.77
N VAL A 109 -5.38 -0.04 -1.49
CA VAL A 109 -4.40 -1.08 -1.82
C VAL A 109 -4.60 -2.27 -0.89
N LYS A 110 -4.48 -3.48 -1.43
CA LYS A 110 -4.46 -4.71 -0.64
C LYS A 110 -3.14 -5.43 -0.86
N ILE A 111 -2.43 -5.71 0.21
CA ILE A 111 -1.18 -6.49 0.24
C ILE A 111 -1.42 -7.69 1.14
N GLY A 112 -1.11 -8.88 0.65
CA GLY A 112 -1.23 -10.14 1.40
C GLY A 112 -0.23 -10.28 2.54
N ASN A 113 -0.10 -11.52 2.99
CA ASN A 113 0.80 -11.90 4.09
C ASN A 113 2.21 -12.18 3.58
N GLU A 114 3.19 -12.11 4.48
CA GLU A 114 4.57 -12.55 4.23
C GLU A 114 5.24 -11.81 3.06
N CYS A 115 4.87 -10.55 2.84
CA CYS A 115 5.40 -9.73 1.76
C CYS A 115 6.57 -8.85 2.22
N ILE A 116 7.45 -8.50 1.29
CA ILE A 116 8.46 -7.43 1.47
C ILE A 116 8.19 -6.37 0.41
N ILE A 117 7.79 -5.17 0.83
CA ILE A 117 7.32 -4.13 -0.07
C ILE A 117 8.15 -2.86 0.09
N SER A 118 8.62 -2.33 -1.03
CA SER A 118 9.36 -1.09 -1.18
C SER A 118 8.96 -0.42 -2.50
N GLY A 119 8.95 0.91 -2.52
CA GLY A 119 8.65 1.67 -3.74
C GLY A 119 7.22 2.25 -3.79
N PHE A 120 6.62 2.30 -4.98
CA PHE A 120 5.38 3.06 -5.24
C PHE A 120 4.24 2.14 -5.70
N ILE A 121 3.12 2.15 -4.99
CA ILE A 121 1.95 1.33 -5.30
C ILE A 121 0.70 2.21 -5.45
N CYS A 122 0.19 2.32 -6.67
CA CYS A 122 -1.00 3.14 -6.96
C CYS A 122 -2.29 2.58 -6.31
N ASN A 123 -3.29 3.46 -6.17
CA ASN A 123 -4.57 3.13 -5.51
C ASN A 123 -5.24 1.89 -6.13
N ASN A 124 -5.99 1.14 -5.32
CA ASN A 124 -6.73 -0.07 -5.72
C ASN A 124 -5.87 -1.26 -6.20
N THR A 125 -4.54 -1.17 -6.18
CA THR A 125 -3.66 -2.29 -6.52
C THR A 125 -3.89 -3.46 -5.56
N LYS A 126 -3.85 -4.69 -6.09
CA LYS A 126 -3.89 -5.92 -5.30
C LYS A 126 -2.56 -6.64 -5.44
N ILE A 127 -1.95 -6.97 -4.31
CA ILE A 127 -0.72 -7.74 -4.20
C ILE A 127 -1.03 -8.95 -3.34
N GLY A 128 -0.68 -10.13 -3.85
CA GLY A 128 -0.84 -11.42 -3.20
C GLY A 128 0.05 -11.61 -1.97
N ASN A 129 0.25 -12.86 -1.59
CA ASN A 129 1.09 -13.29 -0.50
C ASN A 129 2.51 -13.63 -0.98
N ASN A 130 3.48 -13.61 -0.07
CA ASN A 130 4.87 -13.99 -0.39
C ASN A 130 5.47 -13.18 -1.55
N VAL A 131 5.05 -11.92 -1.72
CA VAL A 131 5.55 -11.04 -2.79
C VAL A 131 6.72 -10.21 -2.29
N GLU A 132 7.78 -10.17 -3.10
CA GLU A 132 8.87 -9.22 -2.94
C GLU A 132 8.76 -8.12 -4.00
N PHE A 133 8.50 -6.90 -3.57
CA PHE A 133 8.24 -5.77 -4.46
C PHE A 133 9.18 -4.61 -4.17
N PHE A 134 10.01 -4.22 -5.15
CA PHE A 134 10.96 -3.11 -5.04
C PHE A 134 10.80 -2.06 -6.15
N GLY A 135 9.71 -2.15 -6.92
CA GLY A 135 9.47 -1.37 -8.12
C GLY A 135 8.44 -0.26 -7.96
N LYS A 136 7.77 0.04 -9.07
CA LYS A 136 6.63 0.95 -9.14
C LYS A 136 5.50 0.30 -9.91
N CYS A 137 4.27 0.43 -9.43
CA CYS A 137 3.10 0.06 -10.20
C CYS A 137 2.13 1.25 -10.27
N ILE A 138 1.70 1.57 -11.49
CA ILE A 138 0.91 2.75 -11.79
C ILE A 138 -0.28 2.41 -12.68
N HIS A 139 -1.30 3.27 -12.64
CA HIS A 139 -2.38 3.24 -13.61
C HIS A 139 -1.87 3.57 -15.01
N ARG A 140 -2.59 3.08 -16.03
CA ARG A 140 -2.40 3.52 -17.40
C ARG A 140 -3.22 4.78 -17.58
N TYR A 141 -2.59 5.81 -18.11
CA TYR A 141 -3.28 7.03 -18.49
C TYR A 141 -4.33 6.75 -19.57
N LEU A 142 -5.61 6.95 -19.27
CA LEU A 142 -6.73 6.71 -20.20
C LEU A 142 -7.40 8.00 -20.69
N GLY A 143 -7.16 9.15 -20.08
CA GLY A 143 -7.73 10.41 -20.52
C GLY A 143 -7.53 11.58 -19.55
N ARG A 144 -7.91 12.79 -19.99
CA ARG A 144 -7.81 14.02 -19.17
C ARG A 144 -9.00 14.24 -18.24
N GLU A 145 -10.06 13.45 -18.38
CA GLU A 145 -11.31 13.64 -17.63
C GLU A 145 -11.12 13.26 -16.15
N ILE A 146 -11.77 13.99 -15.25
CA ILE A 146 -11.75 13.68 -13.81
C ILE A 146 -12.65 12.47 -13.57
N GLY A 147 -12.11 11.44 -12.92
CA GLY A 147 -12.87 10.26 -12.53
C GLY A 147 -12.90 9.15 -13.59
N VAL A 148 -12.05 9.23 -14.62
CA VAL A 148 -11.81 8.11 -15.53
C VAL A 148 -11.43 6.88 -14.72
N ASN A 149 -12.11 5.77 -14.99
CA ASN A 149 -11.80 4.50 -14.36
C ASN A 149 -10.54 3.92 -14.98
N GLU A 150 -9.41 4.05 -14.30
CA GLU A 150 -8.14 3.47 -14.70
C GLU A 150 -7.88 2.20 -13.87
N PRO A 151 -8.06 0.99 -14.44
CA PRO A 151 -7.93 -0.24 -13.67
C PRO A 151 -6.51 -0.37 -13.08
N ALA A 152 -6.43 -0.86 -11.85
CA ALA A 152 -5.18 -1.00 -11.12
C ALA A 152 -4.49 -2.34 -11.42
N PRO A 153 -3.16 -2.42 -11.30
CA PRO A 153 -2.41 -3.66 -11.39
C PRO A 153 -2.88 -4.73 -10.39
N ILE A 154 -2.72 -6.00 -10.78
CA ILE A 154 -2.87 -7.17 -9.92
C ILE A 154 -1.56 -7.95 -9.96
N ILE A 155 -0.98 -8.17 -8.79
CA ILE A 155 0.25 -8.94 -8.61
C ILE A 155 -0.13 -10.18 -7.79
N GLU A 156 -0.01 -11.36 -8.41
CA GLU A 156 -0.32 -12.62 -7.75
C GLU A 156 0.76 -13.01 -6.73
N ASP A 157 0.53 -14.14 -6.05
CA ASP A 157 1.42 -14.67 -5.03
C ASP A 157 2.83 -14.97 -5.58
N LYS A 158 3.84 -14.93 -4.69
CA LYS A 158 5.23 -15.34 -4.98
C LYS A 158 5.91 -14.57 -6.12
N VAL A 159 5.37 -13.43 -6.52
CA VAL A 159 5.98 -12.58 -7.54
C VAL A 159 7.19 -11.85 -6.96
N PHE A 160 8.27 -11.77 -7.75
CA PHE A 160 9.39 -10.88 -7.49
C PHE A 160 9.37 -9.70 -8.46
N VAL A 161 9.40 -8.48 -7.93
CA VAL A 161 9.54 -7.24 -8.70
C VAL A 161 10.82 -6.53 -8.29
N GLY A 162 11.82 -6.58 -9.16
CA GLY A 162 13.13 -6.00 -8.93
C GLY A 162 13.11 -4.48 -8.82
N PHE A 163 14.18 -3.95 -8.24
CA PHE A 163 14.33 -2.51 -7.99
C PHE A 163 14.13 -1.70 -9.28
N ASN A 164 13.40 -0.59 -9.17
CA ASN A 164 13.15 0.34 -10.28
C ASN A 164 12.43 -0.27 -11.51
N ALA A 165 11.87 -1.49 -11.42
CA ALA A 165 10.95 -2.00 -12.43
C ALA A 165 9.65 -1.19 -12.42
N LEU A 166 8.97 -1.10 -13.58
CA LEU A 166 7.76 -0.32 -13.76
C LEU A 166 6.64 -1.17 -14.38
N ILE A 167 5.55 -1.34 -13.63
CA ILE A 167 4.33 -2.03 -14.05
C ILE A 167 3.25 -0.99 -14.38
N ILE A 168 2.67 -1.04 -15.59
CA ILE A 168 1.79 0.02 -16.10
C ILE A 168 0.43 -0.54 -16.53
N GLY A 169 -0.62 -0.08 -15.85
CA GLY A 169 -2.02 -0.33 -16.18
C GLY A 169 -2.66 -1.47 -15.40
N GLY A 170 -3.91 -1.76 -15.73
CA GLY A 170 -4.70 -2.83 -15.12
C GLY A 170 -4.31 -4.22 -15.60
N ILE A 171 -3.02 -4.54 -15.51
CA ILE A 171 -2.47 -5.80 -15.94
C ILE A 171 -2.30 -6.75 -14.75
N ARG A 172 -2.32 -8.05 -15.04
CA ARG A 172 -2.06 -9.12 -14.08
C ARG A 172 -0.66 -9.66 -14.27
N ILE A 173 0.08 -9.80 -13.17
CA ILE A 173 1.37 -10.48 -13.09
C ILE A 173 1.13 -11.83 -12.43
N GLY A 174 1.19 -12.92 -13.21
CA GLY A 174 0.88 -14.27 -12.74
C GLY A 174 1.83 -14.79 -11.65
N GLU A 175 1.36 -15.77 -10.89
CA GLU A 175 2.04 -16.32 -9.71
C GLU A 175 3.48 -16.75 -10.04
N GLY A 176 4.42 -16.47 -9.14
CA GLY A 176 5.82 -16.90 -9.28
C GLY A 176 6.61 -16.18 -10.38
N SER A 177 6.02 -15.18 -11.05
CA SER A 177 6.72 -14.42 -12.08
C SER A 177 7.83 -13.55 -11.50
N ILE A 178 8.87 -13.32 -12.30
CA ILE A 178 10.04 -12.51 -11.94
C ILE A 178 10.16 -11.36 -12.93
N ILE A 179 9.98 -10.15 -12.43
CA ILE A 179 10.25 -8.91 -13.16
C ILE A 179 11.60 -8.40 -12.70
N LYS A 180 12.64 -8.49 -13.54
CA LYS A 180 13.99 -8.06 -13.17
C LYS A 180 14.09 -6.53 -13.04
N VAL A 181 15.16 -6.10 -12.38
CA VAL A 181 15.50 -4.69 -12.13
C VAL A 181 15.34 -3.85 -13.41
N GLY A 182 14.64 -2.72 -13.31
CA GLY A 182 14.48 -1.78 -14.42
C GLY A 182 13.62 -2.23 -15.60
N ALA A 183 12.99 -3.40 -15.56
CA ALA A 183 12.06 -3.85 -16.61
C ALA A 183 10.79 -3.00 -16.67
N ILE A 184 10.19 -2.85 -17.86
CA ILE A 184 8.91 -2.15 -18.04
C ILE A 184 7.86 -3.15 -18.52
N VAL A 185 6.82 -3.38 -17.71
CA VAL A 185 5.76 -4.34 -18.00
C VAL A 185 4.44 -3.60 -18.26
N THR A 186 3.89 -3.82 -19.44
CA THR A 186 2.68 -3.16 -19.96
C THR A 186 1.62 -4.14 -20.45
N LYS A 187 1.88 -5.44 -20.35
CA LYS A 187 0.96 -6.54 -20.70
C LYS A 187 0.92 -7.58 -19.58
N ASN A 188 -0.16 -8.35 -19.56
CA ASN A 188 -0.31 -9.47 -18.62
C ASN A 188 0.83 -10.48 -18.78
N LEU A 189 1.23 -11.07 -17.65
CA LEU A 189 2.12 -12.22 -17.60
C LEU A 189 1.33 -13.43 -17.10
N GLY A 190 1.61 -14.60 -17.67
CA GLY A 190 1.23 -15.90 -17.10
C GLY A 190 2.05 -16.22 -15.85
N ASN A 191 1.90 -17.44 -15.33
CA ASN A 191 2.64 -17.88 -14.14
C ASN A 191 4.10 -18.20 -14.48
N ASN A 192 5.01 -17.96 -13.54
CA ASN A 192 6.45 -18.25 -13.62
C ASN A 192 7.16 -17.60 -14.83
N GLU A 193 6.61 -16.50 -15.35
CA GLU A 193 7.22 -15.79 -16.45
C GLU A 193 8.36 -14.88 -15.97
N ILE A 194 9.39 -14.72 -16.79
CA ILE A 194 10.53 -13.85 -16.48
C ILE A 194 10.57 -12.70 -17.49
N VAL A 195 10.69 -11.47 -17.00
CA VAL A 195 10.94 -10.27 -17.82
C VAL A 195 12.32 -9.73 -17.46
N ASN A 196 13.20 -9.60 -18.45
CA ASN A 196 14.58 -9.15 -18.22
C ASN A 196 14.71 -7.63 -18.13
N ALA A 197 15.83 -7.20 -17.55
CA ALA A 197 16.17 -5.77 -17.46
C ALA A 197 16.24 -5.15 -18.87
N GLY A 198 15.61 -3.99 -19.04
CA GLY A 198 15.55 -3.30 -20.35
C GLY A 198 14.51 -3.85 -21.32
N GLU A 199 13.84 -4.97 -21.01
CA GLU A 199 12.72 -5.44 -21.81
C GLU A 199 11.46 -4.60 -21.56
N ARG A 200 10.71 -4.36 -22.64
CA ARG A 200 9.38 -3.78 -22.61
C ARG A 200 8.38 -4.82 -23.08
N ARG A 201 7.53 -5.29 -22.18
CA ARG A 201 6.55 -6.34 -22.49
C ARG A 201 5.13 -5.84 -22.57
#